data_AF-A0A2E3Z4Q2-F1
#
_entry.id   AF-A0A2E3Z4Q2-F1
#
_cell.length_a   1.000
_cell.length_b   1.000
_cell.length_c   1.000
_cell.angle_alpha   90.00
_cell.angle_beta   90.00
_cell.angle_gamma   90.00
#
_symmetry.space_group_name_H-M   'P 1'
#
loop_
_entity.id
_entity.type
_entity.pdbx_description
1 polymer ?
#
loop_
_entity_poly.entity_id
_entity_poly.type
_entity_poly.pdbx_seq_one_letter_code
_entity_poly.pdbx_strand_id
1 'polypeptide(L)'
;MCADLIEQAIPCEYEKRKDWGRTKKTTNGIRSDGWNLSRRKRAVKHGLWKHYKVRLVEPEEKFEIRVDSLRNSGPGCAAFTLVMIADLEAWVRAKIYQYAIHLIGLEIESETSFVLALDCEVELSLNLGIAKIAPRIVDARLQLQEF
;
A
#
# COMPACT_ATOMS: atom_id res chain seq x y z
N MET A 1 -3.89 -5.51 -25.07
CA MET A 1 -2.55 -6.13 -25.12
C MET A 1 -1.52 -5.46 -24.20
N CYS A 2 -1.38 -4.12 -24.13
CA CYS A 2 -0.52 -3.50 -23.09
C CYS A 2 -1.20 -3.31 -21.72
N ALA A 3 -2.54 -3.24 -21.67
CA ALA A 3 -3.31 -3.12 -20.43
C ALA A 3 -3.20 -4.39 -19.56
N ASP A 4 -3.25 -5.57 -20.18
CA ASP A 4 -3.28 -6.88 -19.49
C ASP A 4 -2.03 -7.16 -18.62
N LEU A 5 -0.86 -6.61 -18.99
CA LEU A 5 0.39 -6.79 -18.25
C LEU A 5 0.46 -5.92 -16.98
N ILE A 6 -0.22 -4.78 -16.98
CA ILE A 6 -0.15 -3.81 -15.89
C ILE A 6 -1.28 -4.06 -14.87
N GLU A 7 -2.46 -4.49 -15.32
CA GLU A 7 -3.53 -4.99 -14.44
C GLU A 7 -3.07 -6.17 -13.58
N GLN A 8 -2.17 -7.02 -14.08
CA GLN A 8 -1.59 -8.11 -13.30
C GLN A 8 -0.54 -7.64 -12.28
N ALA A 9 0.09 -6.49 -12.52
CA ALA A 9 1.18 -5.98 -11.69
C ALA A 9 0.69 -5.01 -10.59
N ILE A 10 -0.38 -4.25 -10.86
CA ILE A 10 -0.95 -3.27 -9.92
C ILE A 10 -2.32 -3.79 -9.46
N PRO A 11 -2.46 -4.21 -8.18
CA PRO A 11 -3.74 -4.69 -7.69
C PRO A 11 -4.76 -3.54 -7.66
N CYS A 12 -5.94 -3.77 -8.22
CA CYS A 12 -7.05 -2.81 -8.20
C CYS A 12 -7.57 -2.52 -6.80
N GLU A 13 -7.35 -3.45 -5.86
CA GLU A 13 -7.71 -3.29 -4.45
C GLU A 13 -6.51 -3.65 -3.56
N TYR A 14 -6.27 -2.80 -2.57
CA TYR A 14 -5.28 -3.01 -1.53
C TYR A 14 -5.93 -2.93 -0.15
N GLU A 15 -5.84 -4.01 0.61
CA GLU A 15 -6.30 -4.06 2.00
C GLU A 15 -5.14 -4.34 2.95
N LYS A 16 -5.00 -3.52 3.99
CA LYS A 16 -4.02 -3.73 5.05
C LYS A 16 -4.64 -3.58 6.42
N ARG A 17 -4.40 -4.57 7.28
CA ARG A 17 -4.78 -4.54 8.70
C ARG A 17 -3.51 -4.50 9.55
N LYS A 18 -3.32 -3.43 10.32
CA LYS A 18 -2.20 -3.25 11.23
C LYS A 18 -2.67 -3.33 12.67
N ASP A 19 -2.03 -4.21 13.45
CA ASP A 19 -2.35 -4.46 14.86
C ASP A 19 -3.82 -4.84 15.10
N TRP A 20 -4.56 -5.21 14.04
CA TRP A 20 -5.98 -5.50 14.13
C TRP A 20 -6.21 -6.78 14.94
N GLY A 21 -7.08 -6.72 15.94
CA GLY A 21 -7.27 -7.83 16.86
C GLY A 21 -6.19 -7.97 17.93
N ARG A 22 -5.20 -7.05 18.02
CA ARG A 22 -4.13 -7.12 19.01
C ARG A 22 -4.68 -7.13 20.43
N THR A 23 -4.21 -8.09 21.23
CA THR A 23 -4.59 -8.23 22.63
C THR A 23 -3.37 -8.12 23.54
N LYS A 24 -3.60 -7.74 24.80
CA LYS A 24 -2.60 -7.74 25.87
C LYS A 24 -3.06 -8.69 26.98
N LYS A 25 -2.13 -9.48 27.53
CA LYS A 25 -2.41 -10.33 28.70
C LYS A 25 -2.45 -9.43 29.94
N THR A 26 -3.59 -9.41 30.62
CA THR A 26 -3.80 -8.70 31.89
C THR A 26 -4.17 -9.72 32.98
N THR A 27 -3.70 -9.50 34.20
CA THR A 27 -4.10 -10.33 35.35
C THR A 27 -5.53 -9.99 35.74
N ASN A 28 -6.43 -10.96 35.61
CA ASN A 28 -7.83 -10.87 35.95
C ASN A 28 -8.11 -11.64 37.26
N GLY A 29 -7.45 -11.20 38.33
CA GLY A 29 -7.55 -11.80 39.66
C GLY A 29 -6.56 -12.92 39.95
N ILE A 30 -6.71 -13.48 41.15
CA ILE A 30 -5.88 -14.53 41.72
C ILE A 30 -6.78 -15.73 42.00
N ARG A 31 -6.35 -16.93 41.62
CA ARG A 31 -7.01 -18.19 41.99
C ARG A 31 -6.16 -18.87 43.06
N SER A 32 -6.74 -19.12 44.23
CA SER A 32 -6.16 -19.98 45.25
C SER A 32 -6.73 -21.40 45.12
N ASP A 33 -5.82 -22.35 45.17
CA ASP A 33 -6.07 -23.78 45.32
C ASP A 33 -5.19 -24.21 46.50
N GLY A 34 -5.77 -24.18 47.72
CA GLY A 34 -5.06 -24.48 48.96
C GLY A 34 -3.80 -23.63 49.14
N TRP A 35 -2.64 -24.22 48.83
CA TRP A 35 -1.30 -23.66 49.02
C TRP A 35 -0.73 -22.97 47.76
N ASN A 36 -1.37 -23.11 46.59
CA ASN A 36 -0.88 -22.54 45.34
C ASN A 36 -1.65 -21.27 44.95
N LEU A 37 -0.92 -20.15 44.90
CA LEU A 37 -1.44 -18.86 44.47
C LEU A 37 -1.10 -18.63 42.98
N SER A 38 -2.08 -18.80 42.09
CA SER A 38 -1.86 -18.62 40.65
C SER A 38 -2.59 -17.37 40.13
N ARG A 39 -1.88 -16.56 39.34
CA ARG A 39 -2.46 -15.38 38.69
C ARG A 39 -3.30 -15.82 37.48
N ARG A 40 -4.59 -15.48 37.46
CA ARG A 40 -5.44 -15.73 36.28
C ARG A 40 -5.14 -14.66 35.24
N LYS A 41 -4.57 -15.02 34.10
CA LYS A 41 -4.33 -14.08 32.99
C LYS A 41 -5.48 -14.15 31.99
N ARG A 42 -5.94 -13.00 31.50
CA ARG A 42 -6.92 -12.88 30.41
C ARG A 42 -6.34 -12.02 29.30
N ALA A 43 -6.53 -12.42 28.04
CA ALA A 43 -6.22 -11.57 26.89
C ALA A 43 -7.36 -10.55 26.70
N VAL A 44 -7.02 -9.27 26.68
CA VAL A 44 -7.97 -8.17 26.49
C VAL A 44 -7.57 -7.33 25.28
N LYS A 45 -8.55 -6.80 24.53
CA LYS A 45 -8.30 -5.92 23.38
C LYS A 45 -7.47 -4.71 23.83
N HIS A 46 -6.39 -4.41 23.11
CA HIS A 46 -5.50 -3.35 23.51
C HIS A 46 -4.68 -2.80 22.35
N GLY A 47 -4.38 -1.51 22.42
CA GLY A 47 -3.57 -0.78 21.46
C GLY A 47 -4.41 -0.08 20.39
N LEU A 48 -3.70 0.53 19.45
CA LEU A 48 -4.25 1.16 18.26
C LEU A 48 -4.32 0.13 17.14
N TRP A 49 -5.52 -0.12 16.65
CA TRP A 49 -5.80 -1.01 15.53
C TRP A 49 -6.12 -0.14 14.33
N LYS A 50 -5.53 -0.47 13.17
CA LYS A 50 -5.75 0.27 11.93
C LYS A 50 -6.11 -0.67 10.80
N HIS A 51 -7.05 -0.25 9.97
CA HIS A 51 -7.49 -0.96 8.80
C HIS A 51 -7.58 0.03 7.66
N TYR A 52 -6.86 -0.26 6.59
CA TYR A 52 -6.78 0.53 5.38
C TYR A 52 -7.33 -0.29 4.23
N LYS A 53 -8.14 0.35 3.40
CA LYS A 53 -8.56 -0.15 2.10
C LYS A 53 -8.36 0.96 1.08
N VAL A 54 -7.78 0.62 -0.05
CA VAL A 54 -7.63 1.53 -1.18
C VAL A 54 -8.06 0.78 -2.42
N ARG A 55 -8.87 1.40 -3.27
CA ARG A 55 -9.28 0.83 -4.56
C ARG A 55 -9.13 1.85 -5.68
N LEU A 56 -8.80 1.37 -6.87
CA LEU A 56 -8.93 2.15 -8.10
C LEU A 56 -10.41 2.31 -8.45
N VAL A 57 -10.82 3.53 -8.78
CA VAL A 57 -12.18 3.83 -9.23
C VAL A 57 -12.24 3.66 -10.74
N GLU A 58 -13.11 2.76 -11.21
CA GLU A 58 -13.38 2.50 -12.64
C GLU A 58 -12.09 2.43 -13.48
N PRO A 59 -11.15 1.51 -13.16
CA PRO A 59 -9.84 1.49 -13.81
C PRO A 59 -9.92 1.31 -15.33
N GLU A 60 -10.95 0.66 -15.87
CA GLU A 60 -11.14 0.51 -17.31
C GLU A 60 -11.36 1.85 -18.05
N GLU A 61 -11.85 2.88 -17.35
CA GLU A 61 -12.18 4.18 -17.93
C GLU A 61 -11.23 5.30 -17.46
N LYS A 62 -10.76 5.23 -16.21
CA LYS A 62 -10.05 6.32 -15.52
C LYS A 62 -8.59 6.04 -15.24
N PHE A 63 -8.11 4.81 -15.50
CA PHE A 63 -6.69 4.50 -15.38
C PHE A 63 -5.99 4.77 -16.71
N GLU A 64 -5.10 5.76 -16.71
CA GLU A 64 -4.29 6.10 -17.88
C GLU A 64 -2.82 5.87 -17.59
N ILE A 65 -2.12 5.26 -18.55
CA ILE A 65 -0.66 5.18 -18.56
C ILE A 65 -0.17 5.72 -19.88
N ARG A 66 0.76 6.68 -19.80
CA ARG A 66 1.42 7.23 -20.97
C ARG A 66 2.93 7.33 -20.77
N VAL A 67 3.64 7.33 -21.90
CA VAL A 67 5.09 7.52 -21.95
C VAL A 67 5.34 8.92 -22.50
N ASP A 68 5.88 9.78 -21.66
CA ASP A 68 6.26 11.14 -22.00
C ASP A 68 7.79 11.25 -22.14
N SER A 69 8.25 12.28 -22.86
CA SER A 69 9.66 12.70 -22.87
C SER A 69 10.67 11.59 -23.23
N LEU A 70 10.30 10.69 -24.15
CA LEU A 70 11.21 9.67 -24.67
C LEU A 70 12.41 10.34 -25.36
N ARG A 71 13.61 10.09 -24.83
CA ARG A 71 14.85 10.65 -25.33
C ARG A 71 15.95 9.60 -25.35
N ASN A 72 16.88 9.79 -26.29
CA ASN A 72 18.10 9.01 -26.32
C ASN A 72 19.08 9.59 -25.28
N SER A 73 19.51 8.78 -24.32
CA SER A 73 20.41 9.18 -23.23
C SER A 73 21.86 8.72 -23.44
N GLY A 74 22.15 8.07 -24.57
CA GLY A 74 23.47 7.56 -24.94
C GLY A 74 23.39 6.33 -25.84
N PRO A 75 24.52 5.83 -26.37
CA PRO A 75 24.52 4.63 -27.20
C PRO A 75 23.92 3.43 -26.44
N GLY A 76 22.76 2.94 -26.88
CA GLY A 76 22.05 1.84 -26.21
C GLY A 76 21.24 2.24 -24.98
N CYS A 77 21.11 3.54 -24.68
CA CYS A 77 20.36 4.03 -23.51
C CYS A 77 19.16 4.88 -23.93
N ALA A 78 17.97 4.53 -23.47
CA ALA A 78 16.76 5.34 -23.61
C ALA A 78 16.32 5.85 -22.24
N ALA A 79 15.89 7.11 -22.18
CA ALA A 79 15.24 7.67 -21.00
C ALA A 79 13.83 8.11 -21.36
N PHE A 80 12.87 7.90 -20.47
CA PHE A 80 11.48 8.32 -20.65
C PHE A 80 10.83 8.55 -19.30
N THR A 81 9.72 9.28 -19.29
CA THR A 81 8.89 9.45 -18.10
C THR A 81 7.62 8.63 -18.28
N LEU A 82 7.38 7.67 -17.38
CA LEU A 82 6.10 6.96 -17.32
C LEU A 82 5.15 7.76 -16.43
N VAL A 83 4.04 8.23 -16.99
CA VAL A 83 3.01 8.95 -16.24
C VAL A 83 1.80 8.05 -16.08
N MET A 84 1.40 7.81 -14.84
CA MET A 84 0.20 7.08 -14.48
C MET A 84 -0.79 8.03 -13.81
N ILE A 85 -2.04 7.99 -14.24
CA ILE A 85 -3.12 8.80 -13.71
C ILE A 85 -4.24 7.84 -13.31
N ALA A 86 -4.77 8.00 -12.10
CA ALA A 86 -5.94 7.25 -11.69
C ALA A 86 -6.71 7.92 -10.56
N ASP A 87 -7.97 7.53 -10.44
CA ASP A 87 -8.83 7.86 -9.31
C ASP A 87 -8.78 6.75 -8.27
N LEU A 88 -8.68 7.15 -7.00
CA LEU A 88 -8.60 6.27 -5.84
C LEU A 88 -9.70 6.59 -4.86
N GLU A 89 -10.30 5.53 -4.32
CA GLU A 89 -11.10 5.60 -3.12
C GLU A 89 -10.32 4.96 -1.97
N ALA A 90 -10.12 5.72 -0.91
CA ALA A 90 -9.41 5.32 0.28
C ALA A 90 -10.35 5.30 1.48
N TRP A 91 -10.43 4.15 2.14
CA TRP A 91 -11.14 3.98 3.40
C TRP A 91 -10.17 3.61 4.51
N VAL A 92 -10.25 4.34 5.61
CA VAL A 92 -9.38 4.15 6.78
C VAL A 92 -10.22 4.06 8.04
N ARG A 93 -9.99 2.99 8.80
CA ARG A 93 -10.58 2.80 10.12
C ARG A 93 -9.53 2.62 11.18
N ALA A 94 -9.61 3.44 12.23
CA ALA A 94 -8.76 3.33 13.40
C ALA A 94 -9.60 3.10 14.66
N LYS A 95 -9.14 2.18 15.51
CA LYS A 95 -9.76 1.91 16.82
C LYS A 95 -8.69 1.91 17.90
N ILE A 96 -8.92 2.62 19.00
CA ILE A 96 -8.03 2.64 20.14
C ILE A 96 -8.68 1.89 21.29
N TYR A 97 -8.00 0.84 21.76
CA TYR A 97 -8.41 0.06 22.92
C TYR A 97 -7.42 0.20 24.08
N GLN A 98 -7.93 0.46 25.28
CA GLN A 98 -7.16 0.41 26.51
C GLN A 98 -7.77 -0.64 27.45
N TYR A 99 -7.09 -1.77 27.63
CA TYR A 99 -7.54 -2.86 28.52
C TYR A 99 -9.02 -3.27 28.33
N ALA A 100 -9.41 -3.62 27.10
CA ALA A 100 -10.79 -3.91 26.65
C ALA A 100 -11.75 -2.72 26.51
N ILE A 101 -11.41 -1.54 27.03
CA ILE A 101 -12.22 -0.34 26.85
C ILE A 101 -11.95 0.26 25.48
N HIS A 102 -13.01 0.52 24.71
CA HIS A 102 -12.93 1.22 23.43
C HIS A 102 -12.95 2.72 23.69
N LEU A 103 -11.83 3.40 23.42
CA LEU A 103 -11.70 4.84 23.68
C LEU A 103 -12.13 5.67 22.48
N ILE A 104 -11.64 5.31 21.30
CA ILE A 104 -11.84 6.09 20.07
C ILE A 104 -12.07 5.12 18.91
N GLY A 105 -13.08 5.43 18.10
CA GLY A 105 -13.27 4.88 16.77
C GLY A 105 -13.28 6.04 15.77
N LEU A 106 -12.37 5.99 14.79
CA LEU A 106 -12.31 6.93 13.68
C LEU A 106 -12.51 6.16 12.38
N GLU A 107 -13.29 6.75 11.49
CA GLU A 107 -13.52 6.24 10.14
C GLU A 107 -13.42 7.42 9.18
N ILE A 108 -12.64 7.25 8.12
CA ILE A 108 -12.42 8.25 7.08
C ILE A 108 -12.62 7.55 5.75
N GLU A 109 -13.35 8.21 4.87
CA GLU A 109 -13.52 7.85 3.48
C GLU A 109 -13.10 9.06 2.65
N SER A 110 -12.37 8.82 1.58
CA SER A 110 -11.81 9.87 0.73
C SER A 110 -11.73 9.36 -0.70
N GLU A 111 -12.13 10.21 -1.62
CA GLU A 111 -11.88 10.04 -3.06
C GLU A 111 -10.82 11.04 -3.48
N THR A 112 -9.84 10.61 -4.27
CA THR A 112 -8.73 11.46 -4.73
C THR A 112 -8.18 10.95 -6.05
N SER A 113 -7.80 11.86 -6.93
CA SER A 113 -7.03 11.50 -8.12
C SER A 113 -5.54 11.56 -7.81
N PHE A 114 -4.74 10.67 -8.37
CA PHE A 114 -3.28 10.76 -8.28
C PHE A 114 -2.64 10.80 -9.65
N VAL A 115 -1.50 11.48 -9.71
CA VAL A 115 -0.57 11.45 -10.84
C VAL A 115 0.77 10.97 -10.34
N LEU A 116 1.22 9.84 -10.86
CA LEU A 116 2.53 9.26 -10.57
C LEU A 116 3.40 9.36 -11.81
N ALA A 117 4.46 10.17 -11.73
CA ALA A 117 5.48 10.28 -12.77
C ALA A 117 6.74 9.54 -12.35
N LEU A 118 7.19 8.57 -13.15
CA LEU A 118 8.41 7.81 -12.95
C LEU A 118 9.40 8.16 -14.06
N ASP A 119 10.52 8.76 -13.71
CA ASP A 119 11.61 8.98 -14.65
C ASP A 119 12.44 7.69 -14.74
N CYS A 120 12.42 7.07 -15.92
CA CYS A 120 13.00 5.76 -16.20
C CYS A 120 14.17 5.89 -17.18
N GLU A 121 15.18 5.07 -16.95
CA GLU A 121 16.28 4.81 -17.89
C GLU A 121 16.31 3.32 -18.23
N VAL A 122 16.53 3.01 -19.49
CA VAL A 122 16.66 1.64 -19.99
C VAL A 122 17.98 1.52 -20.72
N GLU A 123 18.81 0.60 -20.25
CA GLU A 123 20.03 0.19 -20.93
C GLU A 123 19.78 -1.09 -21.73
N LEU A 124 20.13 -1.03 -23.02
CA LEU A 124 20.05 -2.14 -23.96
C LEU A 124 21.45 -2.70 -24.18
N SER A 125 21.73 -3.87 -23.64
CA SER A 125 22.98 -4.60 -23.89
C SER A 125 22.71 -5.80 -24.78
N LEU A 126 23.32 -5.87 -25.97
CA LEU A 126 23.31 -7.07 -26.80
C LEU A 126 24.56 -7.91 -26.50
N ASN A 127 24.37 -9.10 -25.92
CA ASN A 127 25.44 -10.07 -25.73
C ASN A 127 25.06 -11.38 -26.44
N LEU A 128 25.87 -11.81 -27.42
CA LEU A 128 25.75 -13.12 -28.07
C LEU A 128 24.33 -13.44 -28.59
N GLY A 129 23.65 -12.45 -29.19
CA GLY A 129 22.29 -12.59 -29.73
C GLY A 129 21.16 -12.48 -28.70
N ILE A 130 21.46 -12.28 -27.43
CA ILE A 130 20.49 -12.04 -26.36
C ILE A 130 20.48 -10.55 -26.03
N ALA A 131 19.34 -9.89 -26.23
CA ALA A 131 19.12 -8.52 -25.80
C ALA A 131 18.74 -8.51 -24.32
N LYS A 132 19.59 -7.91 -23.48
CA LYS A 132 19.31 -7.64 -22.07
C LYS A 132 18.78 -6.23 -21.94
N ILE A 133 17.58 -6.11 -21.38
CA ILE A 133 16.94 -4.84 -21.05
C ILE A 133 17.05 -4.65 -19.54
N ALA A 134 17.73 -3.60 -19.10
CA ALA A 134 17.86 -3.25 -17.69
C ALA A 134 17.14 -1.93 -17.41
N PRO A 135 15.84 -1.96 -17.08
CA PRO A 135 15.12 -0.76 -16.68
C PRO A 135 15.53 -0.33 -15.27
N ARG A 136 15.74 0.97 -15.08
CA ARG A 136 16.07 1.61 -13.81
C ARG A 136 15.18 2.83 -13.62
N ILE A 137 14.53 2.91 -12.46
CA ILE A 137 13.81 4.12 -12.04
C ILE A 137 14.84 5.07 -11.42
N VAL A 138 14.92 6.28 -11.95
CA VAL A 138 15.86 7.33 -11.52
C VAL A 138 15.19 8.27 -10.54
N ASP A 139 13.94 8.65 -10.82
CA ASP A 139 13.14 9.53 -9.96
C ASP A 139 11.68 9.09 -9.97
N ALA A 140 10.96 9.39 -8.89
CA ALA A 140 9.55 9.09 -8.75
C ALA A 140 8.84 10.23 -8.04
N ARG A 141 7.84 10.81 -8.69
CA ARG A 141 7.05 11.92 -8.18
C ARG A 141 5.58 11.53 -8.11
N LEU A 142 5.02 11.59 -6.91
CA LEU A 142 3.60 11.36 -6.67
C LEU A 142 2.94 12.69 -6.33
N GLN A 143 1.85 13.01 -7.04
CA GLN A 143 0.98 14.12 -6.74
C GLN A 143 -0.42 13.59 -6.45
N LEU A 144 -0.98 14.02 -5.32
CA LEU A 144 -2.39 13.81 -5.00
C LEU A 144 -3.14 15.08 -5.38
N GLN A 145 -4.22 14.91 -6.12
CA GLN A 145 -5.15 15.98 -6.48
C GLN A 145 -6.42 15.74 -5.67
N GLU A 146 -6.76 16.71 -4.83
CA GLU A 146 -8.07 16.77 -4.20
C GLU A 146 -9.08 17.29 -5.22
N PHE A 147 -10.23 16.63 -5.31
CA PHE A 147 -11.37 17.06 -6.13
C PHE A 147 -11.97 18.38 -5.63
#